data_AF-W2RMH4-F1
#
_entry.id   AF-W2RMH4-F1
#
_cell.length_a   1.000
_cell.length_b   1.000
_cell.length_c   1.000
_cell.angle_alpha   90.00
_cell.angle_beta   90.00
_cell.angle_gamma   90.00
#
_symmetry.space_group_name_H-M   'P 1'
#
loop_
_entity.id
_entity.type
_entity.pdbx_description
1 polymer ?
#
loop_
_entity_poly.entity_id
_entity_poly.type
_entity_poly.pdbx_seq_one_letter_code
_entity_poly.pdbx_strand_id
1 'polypeptide(L)'
;MTTTPPSLFLGATGGCANACLVHALRASQPCIALARTPSKLTAQLESQGLTPSQLANLTCVQGNALSLTDVKAALLAHCSEKLPGMIVTGLGGTPHLRFDWRAPLQIAGLDDAHVCEGAARTLVAALREVQEEEERKKKGKKGNAVEKPSVVFISTTGVSRGPEDVPLAMRFLYHQMLAVPHADKKGMEDVLRAEEGGVFRKVSGVRPTLLAGAVSVEDGVGWKALRAGTEQKPELGYSVKRADVGEWIYENLVKEGGERRRWEGEMVSLTS
;
A
#
# COMPACT_ATOMS: atom_id res chain seq x y z
N MET A 1 10.52 -23.30 -14.95
CA MET A 1 10.34 -22.61 -13.67
C MET A 1 9.42 -21.43 -13.91
N THR A 2 8.19 -21.47 -13.41
CA THR A 2 7.27 -20.33 -13.49
C THR A 2 7.77 -19.27 -12.52
N THR A 3 8.45 -18.25 -13.05
CA THR A 3 8.93 -17.10 -12.26
C THR A 3 7.71 -16.33 -11.76
N THR A 4 7.47 -16.33 -10.45
CA THR A 4 6.45 -15.49 -9.82
C THR A 4 6.72 -14.03 -10.21
N PRO A 5 5.72 -13.29 -10.74
CA PRO A 5 5.89 -11.89 -11.07
C PRO A 5 6.34 -11.08 -9.84
N PRO A 6 7.18 -10.04 -10.02
CA PRO A 6 7.64 -9.24 -8.90
C PRO A 6 6.48 -8.47 -8.23
N SER A 7 6.67 -8.15 -6.95
CA SER A 7 5.81 -7.23 -6.22
C SER A 7 6.41 -5.82 -6.22
N LEU A 8 5.65 -4.81 -6.65
CA LEU A 8 6.06 -3.41 -6.62
C LEU A 8 5.57 -2.73 -5.33
N PHE A 9 6.48 -2.09 -4.62
CA PHE A 9 6.19 -1.34 -3.40
C PHE A 9 6.34 0.17 -3.63
N LEU A 10 5.29 0.91 -3.32
CA LEU A 10 5.27 2.38 -3.27
C LEU A 10 5.16 2.81 -1.81
N GLY A 11 6.04 3.70 -1.35
CA GLY A 11 6.06 4.10 0.06
C GLY A 11 6.66 3.05 1.01
N ALA A 12 7.59 2.23 0.50
CA ALA A 12 8.24 1.15 1.24
C ALA A 12 9.08 1.60 2.46
N THR A 13 9.28 2.89 2.67
CA THR A 13 9.95 3.44 3.87
C THR A 13 8.98 3.66 5.04
N GLY A 14 7.67 3.58 4.81
CA GLY A 14 6.63 3.69 5.85
C GLY A 14 6.43 2.36 6.57
N GLY A 15 6.16 2.38 7.88
CA GLY A 15 6.25 1.18 8.73
C GLY A 15 5.48 -0.05 8.25
N CYS A 16 4.22 0.10 7.80
CA CYS A 16 3.43 -1.06 7.36
C CYS A 16 3.92 -1.66 6.03
N ALA A 17 4.16 -0.83 5.01
CA ALA A 17 4.67 -1.31 3.72
C ALA A 17 6.12 -1.82 3.84
N ASN A 18 6.91 -1.21 4.71
CA ASN A 18 8.27 -1.66 5.00
C ASN A 18 8.27 -3.05 5.65
N ALA A 19 7.45 -3.27 6.67
CA ALA A 19 7.28 -4.57 7.30
C ALA A 19 6.81 -5.62 6.27
N CYS A 20 5.83 -5.30 5.44
CA CYS A 20 5.41 -6.20 4.36
C CYS A 20 6.55 -6.54 3.39
N LEU A 21 7.38 -5.56 2.99
CA LEU A 21 8.54 -5.77 2.13
C LEU A 21 9.58 -6.67 2.80
N VAL A 22 9.84 -6.47 4.09
CA VAL A 22 10.75 -7.31 4.88
C VAL A 22 10.32 -8.77 4.84
N HIS A 23 9.03 -9.07 5.04
CA HIS A 23 8.53 -10.44 4.96
C HIS A 23 8.62 -11.04 3.54
N ALA A 24 8.34 -10.25 2.51
CA ALA A 24 8.47 -10.69 1.11
C ALA A 24 9.93 -11.03 0.74
N LEU A 25 10.90 -10.19 1.14
CA LEU A 25 12.32 -10.42 0.93
C LEU A 25 12.86 -11.60 1.74
N ARG A 26 12.36 -11.80 2.97
CA ARG A 26 12.70 -12.96 3.80
C ARG A 26 12.27 -14.28 3.14
N ALA A 27 11.17 -14.25 2.39
CA ALA A 27 10.72 -15.38 1.56
C ALA A 27 11.38 -15.44 0.17
N SER A 28 12.41 -14.64 -0.08
CA SER A 28 13.16 -14.58 -1.34
C SER A 28 12.28 -14.26 -2.56
N GLN A 29 11.22 -13.48 -2.38
CA GLN A 29 10.37 -13.04 -3.48
C GLN A 29 11.00 -11.84 -4.21
N PRO A 30 10.90 -11.79 -5.56
CA PRO A 30 11.37 -10.64 -6.31
C PRO A 30 10.50 -9.41 -5.99
N CYS A 31 11.15 -8.34 -5.56
CA CYS A 31 10.51 -7.10 -5.15
C CYS A 31 11.10 -5.91 -5.91
N ILE A 32 10.26 -4.93 -6.21
CA ILE A 32 10.67 -3.62 -6.73
C ILE A 32 10.21 -2.58 -5.73
N ALA A 33 11.03 -1.58 -5.42
CA ALA A 33 10.63 -0.47 -4.57
C ALA A 33 10.91 0.87 -5.25
N LEU A 34 9.88 1.71 -5.37
CA LEU A 34 10.04 3.11 -5.73
C LEU A 34 10.28 3.93 -4.46
N ALA A 35 11.48 4.48 -4.32
CA ALA A 35 11.87 5.25 -3.14
C ALA A 35 12.52 6.58 -3.54
N ARG A 36 12.18 7.65 -2.82
CA ARG A 36 12.84 8.96 -2.99
C ARG A 36 14.33 8.90 -2.66
N THR A 37 14.69 8.03 -1.72
CA THR A 37 16.06 7.86 -1.24
C THR A 37 16.33 6.36 -1.06
N PRO A 38 16.81 5.65 -2.09
CA PRO A 38 17.07 4.21 -2.03
C PRO A 38 18.00 3.79 -0.89
N SER A 39 19.06 4.57 -0.64
CA SER A 39 20.01 4.28 0.45
C SER A 39 19.35 4.25 1.83
N LYS A 40 18.35 5.12 2.07
CA LYS A 40 17.54 5.11 3.29
C LYS A 40 16.74 3.82 3.42
N LEU A 41 16.13 3.36 2.33
CA LEU A 41 15.38 2.11 2.33
C LEU A 41 16.32 0.92 2.60
N THR A 42 17.45 0.83 1.90
CA THR A 42 18.43 -0.24 2.10
C THR A 42 18.93 -0.28 3.54
N ALA A 43 19.31 0.87 4.12
CA ALA A 43 19.74 0.94 5.52
C ALA A 43 18.65 0.49 6.51
N GLN A 44 17.38 0.85 6.26
CA GLN A 44 16.24 0.38 7.07
C GLN A 44 16.06 -1.14 6.99
N LEU A 45 16.24 -1.72 5.80
CA LEU A 45 16.12 -3.16 5.60
C LEU A 45 17.27 -3.93 6.26
N GLU A 46 18.51 -3.44 6.12
CA GLU A 46 19.70 -3.98 6.79
C GLU A 46 19.55 -3.94 8.32
N SER A 47 19.05 -2.83 8.87
CA SER A 47 18.82 -2.71 10.32
C SER A 47 17.78 -3.69 10.87
N GLN A 48 16.98 -4.30 9.99
CA GLN A 48 15.98 -5.32 10.34
C GLN A 48 16.48 -6.75 10.09
N GLY A 49 17.80 -6.91 9.89
CA GLY A 49 18.47 -8.21 9.81
C GLY A 49 18.33 -8.91 8.46
N LEU A 50 18.05 -8.17 7.37
CA LEU A 50 18.03 -8.75 6.03
C LEU A 50 19.45 -9.06 5.55
N THR A 51 19.62 -10.28 5.06
CA THR A 51 20.89 -10.77 4.54
C THR A 51 21.15 -10.23 3.12
N PRO A 52 22.42 -10.17 2.67
CA PRO A 52 22.75 -9.74 1.30
C PRO A 52 22.04 -10.56 0.21
N SER A 53 21.84 -11.86 0.44
CA SER A 53 21.12 -12.74 -0.50
C SER A 53 19.63 -12.43 -0.58
N GLN A 54 19.00 -12.01 0.51
CA GLN A 54 17.61 -11.55 0.51
C GLN A 54 17.49 -10.19 -0.19
N LEU A 55 18.42 -9.27 0.08
CA LEU A 55 18.46 -7.95 -0.58
C LEU A 55 18.74 -8.03 -2.08
N ALA A 56 19.42 -9.07 -2.57
CA ALA A 56 19.61 -9.29 -4.00
C ALA A 56 18.29 -9.48 -4.77
N ASN A 57 17.18 -9.81 -4.10
CA ASN A 57 15.85 -9.89 -4.70
C ASN A 57 15.13 -8.53 -4.80
N LEU A 58 15.74 -7.46 -4.28
CA LEU A 58 15.17 -6.10 -4.31
C LEU A 58 15.78 -5.26 -5.44
N THR A 59 14.92 -4.76 -6.32
CA THR A 59 15.27 -3.70 -7.27
C THR A 59 14.78 -2.35 -6.76
N CYS A 60 15.70 -1.46 -6.38
CA CYS A 60 15.35 -0.11 -5.97
C CYS A 60 15.35 0.84 -7.17
N VAL A 61 14.25 1.54 -7.39
CA VAL A 61 14.12 2.63 -8.35
C VAL A 61 14.06 3.94 -7.60
N GLN A 62 14.97 4.85 -7.89
CA GLN A 62 14.94 6.19 -7.32
C GLN A 62 13.90 7.03 -8.02
N GLY A 63 12.97 7.64 -7.27
CA GLY A 63 11.98 8.55 -7.85
C GLY A 63 10.86 8.95 -6.91
N ASN A 64 9.86 9.63 -7.47
CA ASN A 64 8.70 10.16 -6.76
C ASN A 64 7.41 9.47 -7.24
N ALA A 65 6.56 9.03 -6.32
CA ALA A 65 5.26 8.43 -6.63
C ALA A 65 4.27 9.39 -7.30
N LEU A 66 4.52 10.70 -7.24
CA LEU A 66 3.75 11.72 -7.97
C LEU A 66 4.25 11.94 -9.41
N SER A 67 5.44 11.42 -9.75
CA SER A 67 6.02 11.53 -11.10
C SER A 67 5.57 10.36 -11.96
N LEU A 68 4.84 10.65 -13.05
CA LEU A 68 4.40 9.65 -14.01
C LEU A 68 5.57 8.85 -14.59
N THR A 69 6.65 9.54 -14.96
CA THR A 69 7.86 8.93 -15.52
C THR A 69 8.51 7.95 -14.56
N ASP A 70 8.63 8.33 -13.28
CA ASP A 70 9.30 7.49 -12.27
C ASP A 70 8.45 6.26 -11.94
N VAL A 71 7.12 6.41 -11.89
CA VAL A 71 6.20 5.28 -11.69
C VAL A 71 6.24 4.33 -12.89
N LYS A 72 6.25 4.83 -14.13
CA LYS A 72 6.43 3.99 -15.34
C LYS A 72 7.76 3.25 -15.30
N ALA A 73 8.85 3.94 -14.93
CA ALA A 73 10.16 3.31 -14.79
C ALA A 73 10.13 2.18 -13.74
N ALA A 74 9.47 2.38 -12.60
CA ALA A 74 9.32 1.35 -11.58
C ALA A 74 8.45 0.16 -12.02
N LEU A 75 7.37 0.40 -12.75
CA LEU A 75 6.52 -0.65 -13.33
C LEU A 75 7.28 -1.53 -14.33
N LEU A 76 8.28 -0.97 -15.02
CA LEU A 76 9.06 -1.62 -16.07
C LEU A 76 10.47 -2.03 -15.62
N ALA A 77 10.80 -1.87 -14.33
CA ALA A 77 12.17 -2.03 -13.84
C ALA A 77 12.66 -3.49 -13.80
N HIS A 78 11.75 -4.46 -13.80
CA HIS A 78 12.13 -5.86 -13.72
C HIS A 78 12.45 -6.44 -15.10
N CYS A 79 13.47 -7.30 -15.17
CA CYS A 79 13.96 -7.88 -16.43
C CYS A 79 12.96 -8.82 -17.13
N SER A 80 11.84 -9.17 -16.49
CA SER A 80 10.74 -9.84 -17.18
C SER A 80 9.97 -8.78 -17.94
N GLU A 81 9.69 -9.00 -19.23
CA GLU A 81 8.82 -8.16 -20.08
C GLU A 81 7.34 -8.12 -19.62
N LYS A 82 7.09 -8.26 -18.31
CA LYS A 82 5.79 -8.38 -17.65
C LYS A 82 5.68 -7.35 -16.55
N LEU A 83 4.49 -6.81 -16.39
CA LEU A 83 4.12 -5.97 -15.26
C LEU A 83 4.25 -6.74 -13.93
N PRO A 84 4.43 -6.02 -12.80
CA PRO A 84 4.32 -6.61 -11.48
C PRO A 84 2.99 -7.34 -11.30
N GLY A 85 3.00 -8.48 -10.61
CA GLY A 85 1.75 -9.21 -10.33
C GLY A 85 0.97 -8.60 -9.17
N MET A 86 1.69 -7.92 -8.27
CA MET A 86 1.17 -7.29 -7.07
C MET A 86 1.77 -5.89 -6.92
N ILE A 87 0.95 -4.93 -6.53
CA ILE A 87 1.37 -3.57 -6.19
C ILE A 87 0.94 -3.29 -4.75
N VAL A 88 1.86 -2.93 -3.88
CA VAL A 88 1.60 -2.57 -2.49
C VAL A 88 1.90 -1.08 -2.31
N THR A 89 0.90 -0.29 -1.93
CA THR A 89 1.06 1.13 -1.66
C THR A 89 0.84 1.44 -0.17
N GLY A 90 1.92 1.90 0.47
CA GLY A 90 1.94 2.44 1.82
C GLY A 90 2.22 3.94 1.85
N LEU A 91 1.84 4.66 0.79
CA LEU A 91 2.04 6.10 0.71
C LEU A 91 1.21 6.80 1.79
N GLY A 92 1.83 7.81 2.41
CA GLY A 92 1.22 8.66 3.42
C GLY A 92 1.95 9.98 3.46
N GLY A 93 1.22 11.05 3.76
CA GLY A 93 1.82 12.35 4.03
C GLY A 93 2.45 12.39 5.42
N THR A 94 3.46 13.23 5.58
CA THR A 94 4.00 13.55 6.91
C THR A 94 2.95 14.39 7.63
N PRO A 95 2.43 13.94 8.79
CA PRO A 95 1.49 14.75 9.56
C PRO A 95 2.25 15.91 10.20
N HIS A 96 1.67 17.10 10.14
CA HIS A 96 2.11 18.24 10.93
C HIS A 96 0.94 18.76 11.76
N LEU A 97 1.23 19.22 12.98
CA LEU A 97 0.21 19.86 13.81
C LEU A 97 0.14 21.33 13.45
N ARG A 98 -1.02 21.79 12.99
CA ARG A 98 -1.28 23.19 12.68
C ARG A 98 -2.45 23.68 13.52
N PHE A 99 -2.27 24.84 14.13
CA PHE A 99 -3.36 25.53 14.81
C PHE A 99 -3.92 26.61 13.88
N ASP A 100 -5.20 26.52 13.55
CA ASP A 100 -5.92 27.53 12.75
C ASP A 100 -7.08 28.09 13.56
N TRP A 101 -7.08 29.41 13.80
CA TRP A 101 -8.14 30.08 14.57
C TRP A 101 -9.52 29.97 13.90
N ARG A 102 -9.58 29.77 12.58
CA ARG A 102 -10.83 29.60 11.82
C ARG A 102 -11.32 28.16 11.81
N ALA A 103 -10.46 27.20 12.14
CA ALA A 103 -10.78 25.78 12.22
C ALA A 103 -10.08 25.14 13.44
N PRO A 104 -10.43 25.55 14.68
CA PRO A 104 -9.67 25.20 15.89
C PRO A 104 -9.67 23.69 16.21
N LEU A 105 -10.57 22.93 15.59
CA LEU A 105 -10.70 21.48 15.76
C LEU A 105 -9.91 20.67 14.71
N GLN A 106 -9.38 21.31 13.66
CA GLN A 106 -8.59 20.66 12.60
C GLN A 106 -7.09 20.81 12.88
N ILE A 107 -6.61 20.05 13.85
CA ILE A 107 -5.21 20.21 14.32
C ILE A 107 -4.18 19.44 13.49
N ALA A 108 -4.58 18.43 12.71
CA ALA A 108 -3.66 17.64 11.89
C ALA A 108 -3.76 18.03 10.41
N GLY A 109 -2.65 18.52 9.87
CA GLY A 109 -2.45 18.77 8.44
C GLY A 109 -1.44 17.80 7.82
N LEU A 110 -1.32 17.86 6.49
CA LEU A 110 -0.31 17.17 5.71
C LEU A 110 0.47 18.19 4.88
N ASP A 111 1.77 18.00 4.72
CA ASP A 111 2.61 18.88 3.89
C ASP A 111 2.06 19.01 2.45
N ASP A 112 1.49 17.92 1.96
CA ASP A 112 0.65 17.87 0.76
C ASP A 112 -0.66 17.15 1.13
N ALA A 113 -1.76 17.90 1.10
CA ALA A 113 -3.09 17.44 1.48
C ALA A 113 -3.69 16.40 0.50
N HIS A 114 -3.09 16.20 -0.67
CA HIS A 114 -3.56 15.26 -1.69
C HIS A 114 -2.49 14.26 -2.12
N VAL A 115 -1.48 14.00 -1.28
CA VAL A 115 -0.35 13.15 -1.66
C VAL A 115 -0.77 11.71 -1.94
N CYS A 116 -1.72 11.14 -1.18
CA CYS A 116 -2.18 9.77 -1.40
C CYS A 116 -3.06 9.69 -2.65
N GLU A 117 -4.02 10.62 -2.77
CA GLU A 117 -4.91 10.70 -3.93
C GLU A 117 -4.12 10.95 -5.22
N GLY A 118 -3.23 11.93 -5.21
CA GLY A 118 -2.37 12.29 -6.34
C GLY A 118 -1.50 11.13 -6.79
N ALA A 119 -0.88 10.40 -5.86
CA ALA A 119 -0.08 9.24 -6.21
C ALA A 119 -0.92 8.07 -6.77
N ALA A 120 -2.14 7.87 -6.26
CA ALA A 120 -3.06 6.88 -6.85
C ALA A 120 -3.43 7.26 -8.29
N ARG A 121 -3.71 8.54 -8.57
CA ARG A 121 -3.98 9.03 -9.93
C ARG A 121 -2.78 8.81 -10.86
N THR A 122 -1.58 9.13 -10.39
CA THR A 122 -0.34 8.91 -11.14
C THR A 122 -0.12 7.42 -11.42
N LEU A 123 -0.35 6.55 -10.43
CA LEU A 123 -0.23 5.10 -10.61
C LEU A 123 -1.20 4.56 -11.67
N VAL A 124 -2.47 4.96 -11.59
CA VAL A 124 -3.49 4.55 -12.56
C VAL A 124 -3.13 5.04 -13.96
N ALA A 125 -2.71 6.29 -14.10
CA ALA A 125 -2.28 6.85 -15.38
C ALA A 125 -1.07 6.11 -15.96
N ALA A 126 -0.05 5.85 -15.14
CA ALA A 126 1.15 5.12 -15.55
C ALA A 126 0.81 3.69 -16.03
N LEU A 127 -0.02 2.98 -15.27
CA LEU A 127 -0.46 1.63 -15.66
C LEU A 127 -1.24 1.63 -16.97
N ARG A 128 -2.14 2.60 -17.15
CA ARG A 128 -2.93 2.72 -18.38
C ARG A 128 -2.03 2.94 -19.59
N GLU A 129 -1.09 3.88 -19.51
CA GLU A 129 -0.15 4.13 -20.60
C GLU A 129 0.71 2.91 -20.92
N VAL A 130 1.26 2.24 -19.90
CA VAL A 130 2.08 1.04 -20.10
C VAL A 130 1.25 -0.09 -20.72
N GLN A 131 0.03 -0.32 -20.24
CA GLN A 131 -0.85 -1.35 -20.79
C GLN A 131 -1.22 -1.04 -22.25
N GLU A 132 -1.57 0.20 -22.58
CA GLU A 132 -1.89 0.62 -23.96
C GLU A 132 -0.68 0.49 -24.90
N GLU A 133 0.52 0.86 -24.42
CA GLU A 133 1.77 0.69 -25.17
C GLU A 133 2.06 -0.79 -25.46
N GLU A 134 1.89 -1.65 -24.47
CA GLU A 134 2.09 -3.10 -24.60
C GLU A 134 1.05 -3.75 -25.53
N GLU A 135 -0.22 -3.37 -25.42
CA GLU A 135 -1.28 -3.82 -26.33
C GLU A 135 -1.01 -3.35 -27.78
N ARG A 136 -0.50 -2.13 -27.96
CA ARG A 136 -0.10 -1.61 -29.29
C ARG A 136 1.08 -2.38 -29.88
N LYS A 137 2.09 -2.73 -29.08
CA LYS A 137 3.22 -3.58 -29.52
C LYS A 137 2.77 -4.99 -29.91
N LYS A 138 1.70 -5.49 -29.28
CA LYS A 138 1.14 -6.82 -29.55
C LYS A 138 0.17 -6.89 -30.73
N LYS A 139 -0.39 -5.77 -31.21
CA LYS A 139 -1.23 -5.72 -32.43
C LYS A 139 -0.45 -6.22 -33.66
N GLY A 140 -0.52 -7.54 -33.89
CA GLY A 140 0.19 -8.25 -34.96
C GLY A 140 0.74 -9.62 -34.56
N LYS A 141 0.84 -9.94 -33.27
CA LYS A 141 1.23 -11.27 -32.76
C LYS A 141 0.05 -11.90 -32.01
N LYS A 142 -0.34 -13.14 -32.35
CA LYS A 142 -1.24 -13.96 -31.51
C LYS A 142 -0.54 -14.21 -30.17
N GLY A 143 -0.84 -13.42 -29.16
CA GLY A 143 -0.30 -13.54 -27.80
C GLY A 143 -1.37 -13.26 -26.75
N ASN A 144 -1.15 -13.72 -25.53
CA ASN A 144 -2.04 -13.47 -24.40
C ASN A 144 -2.14 -11.97 -24.08
N ALA A 145 -3.34 -11.54 -23.65
CA ALA A 145 -3.63 -10.21 -23.14
C ALA A 145 -2.63 -9.80 -22.05
N VAL A 146 -2.35 -8.50 -21.91
CA VAL A 146 -1.49 -8.01 -20.81
C VAL A 146 -2.12 -8.39 -19.46
N GLU A 147 -1.37 -9.11 -18.62
CA GLU A 147 -1.80 -9.48 -17.28
C GLU A 147 -1.89 -8.23 -16.40
N LYS A 148 -3.07 -8.00 -15.81
CA LYS A 148 -3.32 -6.85 -14.94
C LYS A 148 -2.84 -7.13 -13.51
N PRO A 149 -2.13 -6.18 -12.86
CA PRO A 149 -1.71 -6.33 -11.47
C PRO A 149 -2.91 -6.34 -10.52
N SER A 150 -2.74 -6.98 -9.36
CA SER A 150 -3.59 -6.68 -8.20
C SER A 150 -2.94 -5.60 -7.35
N VAL A 151 -3.73 -4.75 -6.71
CA VAL A 151 -3.24 -3.68 -5.84
C VAL A 151 -3.74 -3.85 -4.42
N VAL A 152 -2.83 -3.64 -3.47
CA VAL A 152 -3.10 -3.54 -2.03
C VAL A 152 -2.69 -2.16 -1.58
N PHE A 153 -3.60 -1.42 -0.96
CA PHE A 153 -3.30 -0.09 -0.43
C PHE A 153 -3.57 0.01 1.06
N ILE A 154 -2.71 0.74 1.76
CA ILE A 154 -2.87 1.04 3.19
C ILE A 154 -3.61 2.36 3.33
N SER A 155 -4.83 2.27 3.84
CA SER A 155 -5.75 3.38 4.16
C SER A 155 -5.80 3.59 5.68
N THR A 156 -6.98 3.85 6.24
CA THR A 156 -7.23 4.09 7.66
C THR A 156 -8.69 3.74 8.00
N THR A 157 -9.00 3.46 9.26
CA THR A 157 -10.40 3.49 9.72
C THR A 157 -10.93 4.93 9.74
N GLY A 158 -12.25 5.12 9.71
CA GLY A 158 -12.92 6.43 9.70
C GLY A 158 -13.20 6.99 8.30
N VAL A 159 -12.89 6.22 7.25
CA VAL A 159 -13.23 6.53 5.84
C VAL A 159 -14.17 5.49 5.21
N SER A 160 -14.78 4.62 6.04
CA SER A 160 -15.71 3.60 5.60
C SER A 160 -16.92 4.18 4.86
N ARG A 161 -17.41 3.43 3.86
CA ARG A 161 -18.70 3.67 3.17
C ARG A 161 -19.82 2.78 3.73
N GLY A 162 -19.47 1.77 4.51
CA GLY A 162 -20.38 0.85 5.16
C GLY A 162 -20.71 1.29 6.59
N PRO A 163 -20.97 0.34 7.50
CA PRO A 163 -21.02 0.62 8.93
C PRO A 163 -19.76 1.36 9.40
N GLU A 164 -19.93 2.12 10.48
CA GLU A 164 -18.81 2.81 11.12
C GLU A 164 -17.75 1.79 11.57
N ASP A 165 -16.49 2.03 11.21
CA ASP A 165 -15.32 1.22 11.54
C ASP A 165 -14.45 1.85 12.66
N VAL A 166 -15.00 2.86 13.34
CA VAL A 166 -14.38 3.58 14.47
C VAL A 166 -15.28 3.51 15.71
N PRO A 167 -14.74 3.14 16.88
CA PRO A 167 -15.48 3.18 18.14
C PRO A 167 -16.05 4.57 18.43
N LEU A 168 -17.24 4.65 19.04
CA LEU A 168 -17.94 5.91 19.32
C LEU A 168 -17.04 6.95 20.02
N ALA A 169 -16.22 6.51 20.99
CA ALA A 169 -15.32 7.37 21.73
C ALA A 169 -14.20 8.02 20.88
N MET A 170 -13.86 7.45 19.73
CA MET A 170 -12.81 7.95 18.83
C MET A 170 -13.36 8.81 17.68
N ARG A 171 -14.68 8.83 17.47
CA ARG A 171 -15.29 9.52 16.33
C ARG A 171 -14.98 11.01 16.32
N PHE A 172 -14.97 11.67 17.47
CA PHE A 172 -14.65 13.10 17.53
C PHE A 172 -13.22 13.38 17.01
N LEU A 173 -12.24 12.66 17.54
CA LEU A 173 -10.84 12.73 17.09
C LEU A 173 -10.73 12.44 15.57
N TYR A 174 -11.36 11.35 15.11
CA TYR A 174 -11.23 10.89 13.73
C TYR A 174 -11.91 11.82 12.72
N HIS A 175 -13.12 12.31 13.01
CA HIS A 175 -13.86 13.11 12.03
C HIS A 175 -13.54 14.60 12.08
N GLN A 176 -13.03 15.12 13.20
CA GLN A 176 -12.69 16.54 13.32
C GLN A 176 -11.19 16.79 13.16
N MET A 177 -10.36 16.08 13.93
CA MET A 177 -8.93 16.38 14.01
C MET A 177 -8.14 15.76 12.84
N LEU A 178 -8.63 14.64 12.29
CA LEU A 178 -8.00 13.92 11.17
C LEU A 178 -8.76 14.08 9.83
N ALA A 179 -9.64 15.08 9.73
CA ALA A 179 -10.49 15.28 8.56
C ALA A 179 -9.70 15.40 7.24
N VAL A 180 -8.58 16.13 7.25
CA VAL A 180 -7.75 16.34 6.05
C VAL A 180 -7.05 15.03 5.62
N PRO A 181 -6.29 14.32 6.48
CA PRO A 181 -5.77 13.00 6.13
C PRO A 181 -6.84 11.99 5.70
N HIS A 182 -8.03 12.02 6.33
CA HIS A 182 -9.13 11.14 5.95
C HIS A 182 -9.72 11.48 4.57
N ALA A 183 -9.81 12.76 4.22
CA ALA A 183 -10.23 13.16 2.88
C ALA A 183 -9.25 12.67 1.80
N ASP A 184 -7.94 12.83 2.01
CA ASP A 184 -6.89 12.33 1.10
C ASP A 184 -6.96 10.80 0.95
N LYS A 185 -7.05 10.07 2.07
CA LYS A 185 -7.19 8.61 2.06
C LYS A 185 -8.46 8.17 1.36
N LYS A 186 -9.59 8.82 1.60
CA LYS A 186 -10.86 8.52 0.93
C LYS A 186 -10.76 8.75 -0.58
N GLY A 187 -10.16 9.85 -1.02
CA GLY A 187 -9.91 10.15 -2.42
C GLY A 187 -9.01 9.10 -3.09
N MET A 188 -7.94 8.67 -2.41
CA MET A 188 -7.10 7.54 -2.84
C MET A 188 -7.92 6.25 -3.02
N GLU A 189 -8.79 5.92 -2.05
CA GLU A 189 -9.66 4.73 -2.18
C GLU A 189 -10.61 4.84 -3.37
N ASP A 190 -11.23 5.99 -3.59
CA ASP A 190 -12.16 6.20 -4.71
C ASP A 190 -11.45 6.00 -6.06
N VAL A 191 -10.26 6.56 -6.23
CA VAL A 191 -9.46 6.42 -7.46
C VAL A 191 -9.10 4.96 -7.71
N LEU A 192 -8.60 4.24 -6.70
CA LEU A 192 -8.15 2.86 -6.89
C LEU A 192 -9.34 1.91 -7.11
N ARG A 193 -10.44 2.08 -6.36
CA ARG A 193 -11.65 1.25 -6.50
C ARG A 193 -12.31 1.41 -7.85
N ALA A 194 -12.33 2.63 -8.40
CA ALA A 194 -12.91 2.90 -9.72
C ALA A 194 -12.20 2.15 -10.86
N GLU A 195 -10.97 1.69 -10.63
CA GLU A 195 -10.12 1.04 -11.63
C GLU A 195 -10.01 -0.48 -11.44
N GLU A 196 -10.80 -1.08 -10.52
CA GLU A 196 -10.96 -2.53 -10.46
C GLU A 196 -11.64 -3.04 -11.73
N GLY A 197 -11.05 -4.06 -12.37
CA GLY A 197 -11.46 -4.53 -13.69
C GLY A 197 -10.95 -3.64 -14.85
N GLY A 198 -10.57 -2.38 -14.55
CA GLY A 198 -9.88 -1.44 -15.41
C GLY A 198 -8.40 -1.75 -15.53
N VAL A 199 -7.51 -0.90 -14.99
CA VAL A 199 -6.06 -1.19 -14.98
C VAL A 199 -5.66 -2.26 -13.97
N PHE A 200 -6.49 -2.51 -12.94
CA PHE A 200 -6.24 -3.52 -11.92
C PHE A 200 -7.13 -4.76 -12.10
N ARG A 201 -6.59 -5.93 -11.75
CA ARG A 201 -7.39 -7.16 -11.63
C ARG A 201 -8.24 -7.15 -10.38
N LYS A 202 -7.63 -6.82 -9.24
CA LYS A 202 -8.24 -6.78 -7.92
C LYS A 202 -7.68 -5.64 -7.10
N VAL A 203 -8.53 -5.02 -6.30
CA VAL A 203 -8.21 -3.85 -5.49
C VAL A 203 -8.58 -4.17 -4.04
N SER A 204 -7.58 -4.29 -3.17
CA SER A 204 -7.78 -4.60 -1.74
C SER A 204 -7.32 -3.43 -0.89
N GLY A 205 -8.15 -2.97 0.03
CA GLY A 205 -7.82 -1.87 0.94
C GLY A 205 -7.61 -2.38 2.35
N VAL A 206 -6.56 -1.93 3.03
CA VAL A 206 -6.31 -2.25 4.43
C VAL A 206 -6.47 -0.97 5.25
N ARG A 207 -7.46 -0.95 6.14
CA ARG A 207 -7.84 0.16 7.02
C ARG A 207 -7.41 -0.16 8.45
N PRO A 208 -6.14 0.06 8.81
CA PRO A 208 -5.71 -0.09 10.19
C PRO A 208 -6.37 0.98 11.07
N THR A 209 -6.67 0.60 12.32
CA THR A 209 -6.89 1.56 13.42
C THR A 209 -5.61 2.37 13.71
N LEU A 210 -5.60 3.22 14.74
CA LEU A 210 -4.50 4.16 14.97
C LEU A 210 -3.14 3.43 14.99
N LEU A 211 -2.28 3.78 14.02
CA LEU A 211 -1.00 3.11 13.85
C LEU A 211 -0.04 3.45 15.00
N ALA A 212 0.33 2.43 15.75
CA ALA A 212 1.29 2.48 16.85
C ALA A 212 2.60 1.77 16.47
N GLY A 213 3.61 1.94 17.33
CA GLY A 213 4.84 1.19 17.21
C GLY A 213 5.90 1.76 16.28
N ALA A 214 7.05 1.11 16.25
CA ALA A 214 8.19 1.51 15.42
C ALA A 214 8.09 0.99 13.98
N VAL A 215 9.07 1.32 13.14
CA VAL A 215 9.20 0.76 11.79
C VAL A 215 9.72 -0.69 11.82
N SER A 216 10.46 -1.07 12.88
CA SER A 216 11.03 -2.42 13.01
C SER A 216 9.94 -3.49 13.10
N VAL A 217 10.09 -4.55 12.33
CA VAL A 217 9.26 -5.77 12.43
C VAL A 217 9.31 -6.44 13.81
N GLU A 218 10.36 -6.22 14.59
CA GLU A 218 10.50 -6.80 15.95
C GLU A 218 9.57 -6.16 16.98
N ASP A 219 9.01 -4.99 16.68
CA ASP A 219 8.00 -4.38 17.56
C ASP A 219 6.64 -5.11 17.45
N GLY A 220 6.42 -5.97 16.46
CA GLY A 220 5.16 -6.71 16.31
C GLY A 220 4.86 -7.67 17.46
N VAL A 221 3.57 -7.88 17.76
CA VAL A 221 3.10 -8.98 18.63
C VAL A 221 2.82 -10.24 17.80
N GLY A 222 2.67 -10.09 16.49
CA GLY A 222 2.38 -11.12 15.51
C GLY A 222 1.01 -10.92 14.85
N TRP A 223 0.96 -11.03 13.53
CA TRP A 223 -0.26 -10.79 12.74
C TRP A 223 -1.49 -11.61 13.15
N LYS A 224 -1.30 -12.79 13.75
CA LYS A 224 -2.38 -13.68 14.20
C LYS A 224 -3.16 -13.14 15.39
N ALA A 225 -2.60 -12.18 16.13
CA ALA A 225 -3.30 -11.49 17.20
C ALA A 225 -4.29 -10.44 16.67
N LEU A 226 -4.19 -10.08 15.38
CA LEU A 226 -5.06 -9.07 14.79
C LEU A 226 -6.47 -9.61 14.56
N ARG A 227 -7.45 -8.75 14.82
CA ARG A 227 -8.82 -8.91 14.35
C ARG A 227 -8.96 -8.21 13.00
N ALA A 228 -9.55 -8.93 12.04
CA ALA A 228 -9.79 -8.46 10.68
C ALA A 228 -11.29 -8.57 10.34
N GLY A 229 -11.85 -7.48 9.79
CA GLY A 229 -13.26 -7.40 9.40
C GLY A 229 -13.40 -6.82 8.00
N THR A 230 -14.49 -7.16 7.29
CA THR A 230 -14.77 -6.62 5.94
C THR A 230 -15.51 -5.29 6.03
N GLU A 231 -15.72 -4.60 4.91
CA GLU A 231 -16.46 -3.33 4.86
C GLU A 231 -17.88 -3.46 5.42
N GLN A 232 -18.54 -4.60 5.25
CA GLN A 232 -19.91 -4.83 5.74
C GLN A 232 -19.95 -5.19 7.23
N LYS A 233 -18.87 -5.73 7.78
CA LYS A 233 -18.75 -6.11 9.18
C LYS A 233 -17.35 -5.74 9.68
N PRO A 234 -17.09 -4.44 9.92
CA PRO A 234 -15.78 -3.99 10.33
C PRO A 234 -15.49 -4.41 11.78
N GLU A 235 -14.23 -4.65 12.06
CA GLU A 235 -13.69 -4.83 13.41
C GLU A 235 -13.40 -3.47 14.03
N LEU A 236 -13.85 -3.28 15.27
CA LEU A 236 -13.67 -2.04 16.01
C LEU A 236 -12.52 -2.17 17.00
N GLY A 237 -11.70 -1.14 17.06
CA GLY A 237 -10.67 -1.02 18.08
C GLY A 237 -9.95 0.31 18.02
N TYR A 238 -8.86 0.41 18.78
CA TYR A 238 -8.23 1.70 19.08
C TYR A 238 -6.89 1.89 18.40
N SER A 239 -6.06 0.85 18.39
CA SER A 239 -4.73 0.92 17.81
C SER A 239 -4.28 -0.42 17.24
N VAL A 240 -3.26 -0.36 16.40
CA VAL A 240 -2.61 -1.54 15.83
C VAL A 240 -1.16 -1.23 15.53
N LYS A 241 -0.26 -2.20 15.73
CA LYS A 241 1.17 -2.01 15.44
C LYS A 241 1.44 -2.05 13.94
N ARG A 242 2.30 -1.15 13.47
CA ARG A 242 2.72 -1.08 12.05
C ARG A 242 3.33 -2.39 11.55
N ALA A 243 4.15 -3.03 12.38
CA ALA A 243 4.78 -4.33 12.08
C ALA A 243 3.73 -5.41 11.80
N ASP A 244 2.75 -5.57 12.69
CA ASP A 244 1.71 -6.59 12.58
C ASP A 244 0.81 -6.37 11.35
N VAL A 245 0.50 -5.10 11.01
CA VAL A 245 -0.24 -4.77 9.78
C VAL A 245 0.54 -5.18 8.54
N GLY A 246 1.85 -4.90 8.50
CA GLY A 246 2.69 -5.27 7.37
C GLY A 246 2.82 -6.78 7.21
N GLU A 247 2.99 -7.51 8.30
CA GLU A 247 3.01 -8.97 8.31
C GLU A 247 1.66 -9.55 7.86
N TRP A 248 0.54 -8.98 8.34
CA TRP A 248 -0.80 -9.40 7.94
C TRP A 248 -1.03 -9.21 6.43
N ILE A 249 -0.63 -8.06 5.87
CA ILE A 249 -0.70 -7.80 4.42
C ILE A 249 0.10 -8.84 3.65
N TYR A 250 1.32 -9.15 4.12
CA TYR A 250 2.15 -10.14 3.46
C TYR A 250 1.48 -11.52 3.45
N GLU A 251 1.08 -12.03 4.62
CA GLU A 251 0.52 -13.39 4.76
C GLU A 251 -0.85 -13.56 4.09
N ASN A 252 -1.67 -12.51 4.07
CA ASN A 252 -3.07 -12.60 3.60
C ASN A 252 -3.32 -11.98 2.23
N LEU A 253 -2.43 -11.16 1.67
CA LEU A 253 -2.68 -10.50 0.37
C LEU A 253 -1.54 -10.66 -0.63
N VAL A 254 -0.28 -10.67 -0.19
CA VAL A 254 0.89 -10.75 -1.09
C VAL A 254 1.30 -12.19 -1.37
N LYS A 255 1.49 -12.99 -0.33
CA LYS A 255 1.91 -14.39 -0.42
C LYS A 255 0.89 -15.22 -1.21
N GLU A 256 1.39 -16.05 -2.12
CA GLU A 256 0.53 -16.99 -2.86
C GLU A 256 0.09 -18.13 -1.93
N GLY A 257 -1.21 -18.44 -1.95
CA GLY A 257 -1.82 -19.40 -1.01
C GLY A 257 -2.43 -18.73 0.22
N GLY A 258 -2.73 -19.52 1.26
CA GLY A 258 -3.32 -19.01 2.52
C GLY A 258 -4.76 -18.49 2.39
N GLU A 259 -5.12 -17.52 3.25
CA GLU A 259 -6.44 -16.87 3.25
C GLU A 259 -6.59 -15.80 2.15
N ARG A 260 -5.67 -15.69 1.19
CA ARG A 260 -5.74 -14.65 0.15
C ARG A 260 -7.09 -14.57 -0.58
N ARG A 261 -7.70 -15.71 -0.87
CA ARG A 261 -9.02 -15.77 -1.52
C ARG A 261 -10.14 -15.13 -0.69
N ARG A 262 -9.95 -15.02 0.62
CA ARG A 262 -10.92 -14.41 1.54
C ARG A 262 -10.85 -12.89 1.54
N TRP A 263 -9.65 -12.33 1.36
CA TRP A 263 -9.38 -10.89 1.56
C TRP A 263 -9.08 -10.14 0.25
N GLU A 264 -8.76 -10.84 -0.83
CA GLU A 264 -8.49 -10.23 -2.14
C GLU A 264 -9.75 -9.57 -2.73
N GLY A 265 -9.69 -8.26 -2.97
CA GLY A 265 -10.82 -7.45 -3.43
C GLY A 265 -11.65 -6.84 -2.30
N GLU A 266 -11.32 -7.10 -1.03
CA GLU A 266 -12.04 -6.58 0.11
C GLU A 266 -11.43 -5.27 0.65
N MET A 267 -12.25 -4.49 1.37
CA MET A 267 -11.77 -3.43 2.26
C MET A 267 -11.78 -3.97 3.69
N VAL A 268 -10.60 -4.06 4.30
CA VAL A 268 -10.38 -4.78 5.54
C VAL A 268 -10.01 -3.84 6.66
N SER A 269 -10.83 -3.76 7.71
CA SER A 269 -10.48 -3.07 8.95
C SER A 269 -9.55 -3.96 9.79
N LEU A 270 -8.43 -3.42 10.29
CA LEU A 270 -7.48 -4.14 11.14
C LEU A 270 -7.30 -3.47 12.50
N THR A 271 -7.36 -4.28 13.56
CA THR A 271 -7.13 -3.82 14.92
C THR A 271 -6.54 -4.93 15.80
N SER A 272 -5.85 -4.54 16.87
CA SER A 272 -5.35 -5.45 17.91
C SER A 272 -6.41 -5.74 18.97
#